data_AF-A0A561STS2-F1
#
_entry.id   AF-A0A561STS2-F1
#
_cell.length_a   1.000
_cell.length_b   1.000
_cell.length_c   1.000
_cell.angle_alpha   90.00
_cell.angle_beta   90.00
_cell.angle_gamma   90.00
#
_symmetry.space_group_name_H-M   'P 1'
#
loop_
_entity.id
_entity.type
_entity.pdbx_description
1 polymer ?
#
loop_
_entity_poly.entity_id
_entity_poly.type
_entity_poly.pdbx_seq_one_letter_code
_entity_poly.pdbx_strand_id
1 'polypeptide(L)'
;MFGSILGHANTGLTGREHVVQFGKLVDKAWEDKTAAEILKAPPSALEGLSDRHAEALKELGIKTVGDLGKWKYANRAAALVALAELDK
;
A
#
# COMPACT_ATOMS: atom_id res chain seq x y z
N MET A 1 -15.34 -23.46 -53.85
CA MET A 1 -16.38 -23.61 -52.81
C MET A 1 -15.76 -23.19 -51.49
N PHE A 2 -16.40 -22.25 -50.81
CA PHE A 2 -15.97 -21.69 -49.53
C PHE A 2 -16.11 -22.72 -48.41
N GLY A 3 -15.15 -22.75 -47.49
CA GLY A 3 -15.18 -23.57 -46.29
C GLY A 3 -14.08 -23.18 -45.31
N SER A 4 -14.09 -21.92 -44.89
CA SER A 4 -13.28 -21.42 -43.78
C SER A 4 -13.87 -21.95 -42.46
N ILE A 5 -13.09 -22.69 -41.68
CA ILE A 5 -13.33 -22.84 -40.24
C ILE A 5 -12.12 -22.37 -39.46
N LEU A 6 -12.21 -21.09 -39.15
CA LEU A 6 -11.58 -20.35 -38.07
C LEU A 6 -11.76 -21.09 -36.72
N GLY A 7 -10.69 -21.70 -36.22
CA GLY A 7 -10.57 -22.12 -34.82
C GLY A 7 -9.71 -21.11 -34.07
N HIS A 8 -10.35 -20.15 -33.40
CA HIS A 8 -9.70 -19.12 -32.59
C HIS A 8 -8.84 -19.73 -31.48
N ALA A 9 -7.58 -19.32 -31.42
CA ALA A 9 -6.83 -19.32 -30.18
C ALA A 9 -7.40 -18.20 -29.28
N ASN A 10 -7.82 -18.50 -28.04
CA ASN A 10 -7.54 -17.62 -26.91
C ASN A 10 -7.77 -18.25 -25.53
N THR A 11 -6.69 -18.20 -24.75
CA THR A 11 -6.56 -17.79 -23.34
C THR A 11 -7.50 -18.32 -22.27
N GLY A 12 -6.87 -18.87 -21.24
CA GLY A 12 -7.40 -18.78 -19.88
C GLY A 12 -6.75 -19.74 -18.89
N LEU A 13 -5.41 -19.71 -18.73
CA LEU A 13 -4.85 -20.07 -17.44
C LEU A 13 -5.37 -19.00 -16.48
N THR A 14 -6.47 -19.30 -15.79
CA THR A 14 -7.02 -18.48 -14.72
C THR A 14 -6.06 -18.54 -13.53
N GLY A 15 -4.93 -17.83 -13.66
CA GLY A 15 -4.19 -17.37 -12.51
C GLY A 15 -5.18 -16.60 -11.66
N ARG A 16 -5.51 -17.12 -10.48
CA ARG A 16 -6.38 -16.42 -9.54
C ARG A 16 -5.70 -15.07 -9.30
N GLU A 17 -6.32 -13.98 -9.72
CA GLU A 17 -5.93 -12.67 -9.23
C GLU A 17 -6.11 -12.71 -7.72
N HIS A 18 -5.00 -12.89 -6.99
CA HIS A 18 -5.01 -12.68 -5.56
C HIS A 18 -5.04 -11.17 -5.35
N VAL A 19 -6.26 -10.63 -5.21
CA VAL A 19 -6.46 -9.27 -4.74
C VAL A 19 -5.84 -9.19 -3.34
N VAL A 20 -4.76 -8.42 -3.20
CA VAL A 20 -4.15 -8.16 -1.90
C VAL A 20 -5.16 -7.34 -1.10
N GLN A 21 -5.63 -7.90 0.02
CA GLN A 21 -6.47 -7.17 0.96
C GLN A 21 -5.59 -6.54 2.03
N PHE A 22 -5.64 -5.22 2.14
CA PHE A 22 -4.84 -4.46 3.10
C PHE A 22 -5.44 -4.46 4.51
N GLY A 23 -6.74 -4.74 4.64
CA GLY A 23 -7.44 -4.79 5.92
C GLY A 23 -7.09 -3.61 6.82
N LYS A 24 -6.72 -3.90 8.07
CA LYS A 24 -6.44 -2.88 9.10
C LYS A 24 -5.20 -2.02 8.90
N LEU A 25 -4.50 -2.16 7.77
CA LEU A 25 -3.37 -1.28 7.44
C LEU A 25 -3.86 0.07 6.93
N VAL A 26 -5.04 0.10 6.31
CA VAL A 26 -5.57 1.27 5.62
C VAL A 26 -6.99 1.57 6.08
N ASP A 27 -7.41 2.83 5.92
CA ASP A 27 -8.82 3.18 6.08
C ASP A 27 -9.66 2.39 5.07
N LYS A 28 -10.92 2.11 5.44
CA LYS A 28 -11.84 1.30 4.64
C LYS A 28 -11.99 1.82 3.20
N ALA A 29 -11.85 3.12 2.97
CA ALA A 29 -11.91 3.70 1.62
C ALA A 29 -10.74 3.28 0.69
N TRP A 30 -9.69 2.67 1.24
CA TRP A 30 -8.45 2.32 0.54
C TRP A 30 -8.22 0.79 0.42
N GLU A 31 -9.08 -0.05 0.98
CA GLU A 31 -8.90 -1.52 0.98
C GLU A 31 -8.87 -2.13 -0.43
N ASP A 32 -9.61 -1.54 -1.38
CA ASP A 32 -9.69 -2.01 -2.78
C ASP A 32 -8.63 -1.37 -3.70
N LYS A 33 -7.70 -0.57 -3.15
CA LYS A 33 -6.66 0.11 -3.92
C LYS A 33 -5.40 -0.72 -4.00
N THR A 34 -4.61 -0.54 -5.05
CA THR A 34 -3.29 -1.17 -5.13
C THR A 34 -2.31 -0.50 -4.15
N ALA A 35 -1.28 -1.24 -3.72
CA ALA A 35 -0.21 -0.67 -2.88
C ALA A 35 0.42 0.58 -3.53
N ALA A 36 0.57 0.61 -4.85
CA ALA A 36 1.11 1.76 -5.57
C ALA A 36 0.22 3.00 -5.50
N GLU A 37 -1.10 2.83 -5.45
CA GLU A 37 -2.06 3.92 -5.22
C GLU A 37 -2.03 4.38 -3.75
N ILE A 38 -2.02 3.44 -2.81
CA ILE A 38 -1.94 3.74 -1.36
C ILE A 38 -0.66 4.53 -1.04
N LEU A 39 0.48 4.18 -1.63
CA LEU A 39 1.73 4.91 -1.41
C LEU A 39 1.69 6.38 -1.87
N LYS A 40 0.79 6.74 -2.78
CA LYS A 40 0.58 8.12 -3.24
C LYS A 40 -0.51 8.84 -2.44
N ALA A 41 -1.25 8.12 -1.61
CA ALA A 41 -2.30 8.65 -0.76
C ALA A 41 -1.73 9.50 0.39
N PRO A 42 -2.52 10.43 0.97
CA PRO A 42 -2.13 11.12 2.20
C PRO A 42 -2.01 10.15 3.38
N PRO A 43 -1.28 10.51 4.46
CA PRO A 43 -1.19 9.66 5.65
C PRO A 43 -2.53 9.29 6.28
N SER A 44 -3.59 10.10 6.12
CA SER A 44 -4.95 9.78 6.57
C SER A 44 -5.59 8.57 5.85
N ALA A 45 -4.95 8.04 4.80
CA ALA A 45 -5.32 6.77 4.20
C ALA A 45 -4.96 5.55 5.07
N LEU A 46 -4.13 5.71 6.10
CA LEU A 46 -3.83 4.66 7.08
C LEU A 46 -4.92 4.63 8.16
N GLU A 47 -5.28 3.42 8.60
CA GLU A 47 -6.25 3.27 9.70
C GLU A 47 -5.76 4.03 10.95
N GLY A 48 -6.67 4.79 11.57
CA GLY A 48 -6.38 5.55 12.79
C GLY A 48 -5.71 6.91 12.57
N LEU A 49 -5.40 7.30 11.33
CA LEU A 49 -4.92 8.65 11.02
C LEU A 49 -6.04 9.55 10.48
N SER A 50 -6.23 10.70 11.12
CA SER A 50 -7.14 11.74 10.66
C SER A 50 -6.42 12.77 9.79
N ASP A 51 -7.18 13.63 9.11
CA ASP A 51 -6.61 14.73 8.33
C ASP A 51 -5.76 15.68 9.18
N ARG A 52 -6.10 15.87 10.46
CA ARG A 52 -5.29 16.67 11.39
C ARG A 52 -3.88 16.09 11.56
N HIS A 53 -3.76 14.76 11.60
CA HIS A 53 -2.45 14.10 11.67
C HIS A 53 -1.68 14.28 10.35
N ALA A 54 -2.38 14.20 9.21
CA ALA A 54 -1.78 14.45 7.91
C ALA A 54 -1.24 15.89 7.79
N GLU A 55 -1.95 16.90 8.29
CA GLU A 55 -1.44 18.29 8.32
C GLU A 55 -0.19 18.43 9.18
N ALA A 56 -0.16 17.84 10.37
CA ALA A 56 1.04 17.86 11.23
C ALA A 56 2.25 17.18 10.55
N LEU A 57 2.02 16.09 9.82
CA LEU A 57 3.08 15.40 9.07
C LEU A 57 3.59 16.21 7.88
N LYS A 58 2.76 17.04 7.25
CA LYS A 58 3.19 17.93 6.16
C LYS A 58 4.23 18.95 6.62
N GLU A 59 4.18 19.42 7.86
CA GLU A 59 5.19 20.31 8.44
C GLU A 59 6.59 19.66 8.48
N LEU A 60 6.64 18.33 8.57
CA LEU A 60 7.85 17.52 8.53
C LEU A 60 8.25 17.08 7.11
N GLY A 61 7.55 17.59 6.10
CA GLY A 61 7.77 17.25 4.68
C GLY A 61 7.16 15.92 4.24
N ILE A 62 6.32 15.29 5.07
CA ILE A 62 5.67 14.01 4.78
C ILE A 62 4.28 14.28 4.22
N LYS A 63 4.07 14.02 2.93
CA LYS A 63 2.79 14.32 2.25
C LYS A 63 2.02 13.08 1.89
N THR A 64 2.69 11.94 1.79
CA THR A 64 2.12 10.67 1.36
C THR A 64 2.48 9.53 2.30
N VAL A 65 1.72 8.43 2.24
CA VAL A 65 2.07 7.16 2.91
C VAL A 65 3.47 6.69 2.49
N GLY A 66 3.83 6.87 1.21
CA GLY A 66 5.16 6.55 0.72
C GLY A 66 6.27 7.40 1.33
N ASP A 67 6.02 8.69 1.58
CA ASP A 67 6.98 9.55 2.28
C ASP A 67 7.17 9.09 3.73
N LEU A 68 6.06 8.75 4.41
CA LEU A 68 6.08 8.26 5.78
C LEU A 68 6.86 6.95 5.89
N GLY A 69 6.58 5.99 5.00
CA GLY A 69 7.26 4.69 4.96
C GLY A 69 8.75 4.76 4.62
N LYS A 70 9.22 5.86 4.01
CA LYS A 70 10.65 6.09 3.71
C LYS A 70 11.30 7.04 4.70
N TRP A 71 10.58 7.48 5.73
CA TRP A 71 11.06 8.52 6.62
C TRP A 71 12.16 8.00 7.55
N LYS A 72 13.35 8.61 7.47
CA LYS A 72 14.54 8.18 8.20
C LYS A 72 14.34 8.09 9.72
N TYR A 73 13.49 8.94 10.31
CA TYR A 73 13.26 8.96 11.75
C TYR A 73 12.35 7.80 12.20
N ALA A 74 11.33 7.45 11.41
CA ALA A 74 10.51 6.25 11.65
C ALA A 74 11.38 4.98 11.59
N ASN A 75 12.24 4.87 10.58
CA ASN A 75 13.15 3.73 10.43
C ASN A 75 14.13 3.61 11.61
N ARG A 76 14.69 4.74 12.08
CA ARG A 76 15.57 4.76 13.26
C ARG A 76 14.83 4.35 14.54
N ALA A 77 13.62 4.85 14.75
CA ALA A 77 12.80 4.48 15.90
C ALA A 77 12.48 2.98 15.91
N ALA A 78 12.07 2.42 14.77
CA ALA A 78 11.81 0.99 14.62
C ALA A 78 13.06 0.14 14.91
N ALA A 79 14.23 0.58 14.43
CA ALA A 79 15.51 -0.08 14.72
C ALA A 79 15.86 -0.04 16.22
N LEU A 80 15.64 1.08 16.91
CA LEU A 80 15.86 1.18 18.35
C LEU A 80 14.93 0.24 19.14
N VAL A 81 13.66 0.12 18.74
CA VAL A 81 12.72 -0.83 19.34
C VAL A 81 13.23 -2.27 19.21
N ALA A 82 13.72 -2.65 18.02
CA ALA A 82 14.28 -3.98 17.81
C ALA A 82 15.56 -4.22 18.63
N LEU A 83 16.44 -3.21 18.75
CA LEU A 83 17.68 -3.32 19.52
C LEU A 83 17.43 -3.42 21.03
N ALA A 84 16.39 -2.77 21.55
CA ALA A 84 16.04 -2.83 22.98
C ALA A 84 15.76 -4.26 23.48
N GLU A 85 15.43 -5.21 22.59
CA GLU A 85 15.29 -6.62 22.96
C GLU A 85 16.63 -7.28 23.37
N LEU A 86 17.75 -6.69 22.95
CA LEU A 86 19.11 -7.17 23.19
C LEU A 86 19.77 -6.57 24.44
N ASP A 87 19.19 -5.54 25.05
CA ASP A 87 19.72 -4.90 26.27
C ASP A 87 19.56 -5.79 27.54
N LYS A 88 19.24 -7.08 27.37
CA LYS A 88 18.97 -8.06 28.44
C LYS A 88 20.23 -8.70 28.99
#